data_AF-A0A8T6LBU3-F1
#
_entry.id   AF-A0A8T6LBU3-F1
#
_cell.length_a   1.000
_cell.length_b   1.000
_cell.length_c   1.000
_cell.angle_alpha   90.00
_cell.angle_beta   90.00
_cell.angle_gamma   90.00
#
_symmetry.space_group_name_H-M   'P 1'
#
loop_
_entity.id
_entity.type
_entity.pdbx_description
1 polymer ?
#
loop_
_entity_poly.entity_id
_entity_poly.type
_entity_poly.pdbx_seq_one_letter_code
_entity_poly.pdbx_strand_id
1 'polypeptide(L)'
;MTENLILFTITPVQKFITTARKTEDLWLGSYILSHLNATAIQQIYDKKGIKVIYPSIGDDSPFGAWRKTDITLPSFPNLFLAMSEELSIEELTQTMQYVEAAVQCEFEKIARHAVEFFVNVVGKKKWNSTGADDIFKRQIKNFFQLYWGVSSRSDGSYQDWYAQTGSRLASVKNCRAFYQVSESGRKCSLCGDREIFHDSTTDPMSWWRQFAQRSAKYCRQGEALCTVCLTKRLATDYFGEKYKEIKQLSFPSTSEVSTANFKLQIANNETYKEFVEVINTLENDNGNQIEVTINPVPKLHEIQRSWNVDGDWLFEEAFSPQNLERYYGISKNAQIKQEKALNKGNKLRRELIKKVGFEPSRYFAVIALDGDGMGQTVSQAENPEAHTDISSKLNAYTAKVRRIVEKNYLGKLIYAGGDDVLALVNLADLCNILRDLRCGFPNLNNGENSASTASAGVCIAHCKVPLGDVLERARDMERAAKSVDGKDVLGIALLKHSGNISQTLFKWKYPGEDGTDIDMVTVGENLIGLIKAGEVSKKFMYTFRDVFTRLTDLSGDLELPGIVESELERLIRRAVNEKVRSDEKVRDRISENIENLTPLLAEKRMKFDDFMCFLEIVNFIAREGERDAAISETE
;
A
#
# COMPACT_ATOMS: atom_id res chain seq x y z
N MET A 1 0.34 -31.62 -34.79
CA MET A 1 -0.12 -31.19 -33.46
C MET A 1 -0.17 -29.68 -33.49
N THR A 2 -1.34 -29.10 -33.21
CA THR A 2 -1.52 -27.64 -33.22
C THR A 2 -1.27 -27.11 -31.82
N GLU A 3 -0.18 -26.37 -31.66
CA GLU A 3 0.10 -25.67 -30.41
C GLU A 3 -0.86 -24.48 -30.28
N ASN A 4 -1.41 -24.27 -29.08
CA ASN A 4 -2.40 -23.26 -28.78
C ASN A 4 -1.99 -22.46 -27.53
N LEU A 5 -2.15 -21.15 -27.58
CA LEU A 5 -1.86 -20.23 -26.47
C LEU A 5 -3.16 -19.69 -25.90
N ILE A 6 -3.23 -19.65 -24.58
CA ILE A 6 -4.40 -19.25 -23.81
C ILE A 6 -4.02 -18.07 -22.94
N LEU A 7 -4.73 -16.96 -23.09
CA LEU A 7 -4.57 -15.78 -22.24
C LEU A 7 -5.89 -15.49 -21.54
N PHE A 8 -5.88 -15.36 -20.22
CA PHE A 8 -7.07 -15.09 -19.40
C PHE A 8 -6.81 -13.91 -18.48
N THR A 9 -7.86 -13.14 -18.15
CA THR A 9 -7.76 -12.01 -17.24
C THR A 9 -9.07 -11.64 -16.56
N ILE A 10 -8.96 -11.15 -15.33
CA ILE A 10 -10.08 -10.69 -14.48
C ILE A 10 -10.08 -9.17 -14.43
N THR A 11 -11.25 -8.55 -14.58
CA THR A 11 -11.46 -7.10 -14.48
C THR A 11 -12.80 -6.78 -13.79
N PRO A 12 -12.99 -5.62 -13.12
CA PRO A 12 -12.01 -4.56 -12.86
C PRO A 12 -11.05 -4.91 -11.70
N VAL A 13 -9.78 -4.51 -11.81
CA VAL A 13 -8.76 -4.75 -10.78
C VAL A 13 -8.63 -3.54 -9.86
N GLN A 14 -8.08 -2.44 -10.38
CA GLN A 14 -7.71 -1.27 -9.57
C GLN A 14 -8.92 -0.66 -8.86
N LYS A 15 -10.01 -0.38 -9.59
CA LYS A 15 -11.25 0.13 -8.97
C LYS A 15 -11.79 -0.80 -7.89
N PHE A 16 -11.67 -2.12 -8.06
CA PHE A 16 -12.09 -3.06 -7.02
C PHE A 16 -11.17 -2.94 -5.81
N ILE A 17 -9.85 -3.01 -5.96
CA ILE A 17 -8.89 -2.94 -4.85
C ILE A 17 -9.05 -1.61 -4.08
N THR A 18 -8.99 -0.47 -4.77
CA THR A 18 -8.97 0.87 -4.16
C THR A 18 -10.28 1.30 -3.50
N THR A 19 -11.39 0.63 -3.80
CA THR A 19 -12.67 0.84 -3.09
C THR A 19 -12.58 0.30 -1.66
N ALA A 20 -11.93 1.05 -0.78
CA ALA A 20 -11.55 0.66 0.57
C ALA A 20 -11.59 1.86 1.52
N ARG A 21 -12.01 1.64 2.78
CA ARG A 21 -11.90 2.64 3.86
C ARG A 21 -10.84 2.24 4.88
N LYS A 22 -10.61 0.93 5.02
CA LYS A 22 -9.62 0.34 5.93
C LYS A 22 -8.52 -0.34 5.12
N THR A 23 -7.36 -0.49 5.74
CA THR A 23 -6.22 -1.26 5.20
C THR A 23 -6.60 -2.72 4.95
N GLU A 24 -7.45 -3.28 5.81
CA GLU A 24 -8.06 -4.61 5.64
C GLU A 24 -8.89 -4.73 4.35
N ASP A 25 -9.75 -3.75 4.05
CA ASP A 25 -10.58 -3.77 2.83
C ASP A 25 -9.70 -3.83 1.57
N LEU A 26 -8.61 -3.06 1.59
CA LEU A 26 -7.67 -2.96 0.47
C LEU A 26 -6.96 -4.31 0.24
N TRP A 27 -6.44 -4.92 1.32
CA TRP A 27 -5.81 -6.24 1.26
C TRP A 27 -6.80 -7.33 0.83
N LEU A 28 -8.02 -7.34 1.36
CA LEU A 28 -9.06 -8.31 0.97
C LEU A 28 -9.46 -8.17 -0.50
N GLY A 29 -9.47 -6.94 -1.03
CA GLY A 29 -9.69 -6.70 -2.46
C GLY A 29 -8.64 -7.41 -3.32
N SER A 30 -7.36 -7.23 -2.98
CA SER A 30 -6.26 -7.91 -3.67
C SER A 30 -6.31 -9.42 -3.48
N TYR A 31 -6.60 -9.88 -2.26
CA TYR A 31 -6.66 -11.30 -1.92
C TYR A 31 -7.76 -12.05 -2.68
N ILE A 32 -8.96 -11.46 -2.79
CA ILE A 32 -10.04 -12.03 -3.60
C ILE A 32 -9.61 -12.18 -5.06
N LEU A 33 -8.97 -11.18 -5.65
CA LEU A 33 -8.51 -11.25 -7.04
C LEU A 33 -7.45 -12.35 -7.25
N SER A 34 -6.46 -12.44 -6.37
CA SER A 34 -5.47 -13.53 -6.38
C SER A 34 -6.13 -14.90 -6.22
N HIS A 35 -7.11 -15.02 -5.33
CA HIS A 35 -7.87 -16.26 -5.11
C HIS A 35 -8.69 -16.68 -6.32
N LEU A 36 -9.36 -15.72 -6.97
CA LEU A 36 -10.12 -16.00 -8.19
C LEU A 36 -9.21 -16.41 -9.35
N ASN A 37 -8.03 -15.80 -9.50
CA ASN A 37 -7.09 -16.23 -10.54
C ASN A 37 -6.47 -17.60 -10.23
N ALA A 38 -6.10 -17.87 -8.97
CA ALA A 38 -5.66 -19.20 -8.55
C ALA A 38 -6.74 -20.26 -8.77
N THR A 39 -8.01 -19.92 -8.55
CA THR A 39 -9.17 -20.77 -8.84
C THR A 39 -9.30 -21.06 -10.33
N ALA A 40 -9.06 -20.07 -11.18
CA ALA A 40 -9.07 -20.20 -12.64
C ALA A 40 -7.97 -21.16 -13.11
N ILE A 41 -6.74 -20.95 -12.64
CA ILE A 41 -5.57 -21.79 -12.96
C ILE A 41 -5.80 -23.23 -12.48
N GLN A 42 -6.43 -23.42 -11.32
CA GLN A 42 -6.70 -24.75 -10.77
C GLN A 42 -7.58 -25.60 -11.70
N GLN A 43 -8.47 -24.99 -12.49
CA GLN A 43 -9.34 -25.73 -13.41
C GLN A 43 -8.59 -26.29 -14.63
N ILE A 44 -7.44 -25.71 -14.98
CA ILE A 44 -6.61 -26.14 -16.11
C ILE A 44 -5.36 -26.90 -15.68
N TYR A 45 -4.95 -26.77 -14.41
CA TYR A 45 -3.72 -27.34 -13.88
C TYR A 45 -3.64 -28.87 -14.05
N ASP A 46 -4.71 -29.59 -13.70
CA ASP A 46 -4.73 -31.07 -13.79
C ASP A 46 -5.11 -31.57 -15.21
N LYS A 47 -5.38 -30.66 -16.15
CA LYS A 47 -5.83 -31.03 -17.48
C LYS A 47 -4.64 -31.41 -18.34
N LYS A 48 -4.58 -32.71 -18.71
CA LYS A 48 -3.54 -33.24 -19.59
C LYS A 48 -3.44 -32.40 -20.88
N GLY A 49 -2.20 -32.09 -21.25
CA GLY A 49 -1.90 -31.33 -22.47
C GLY A 49 -1.99 -29.81 -22.29
N ILE A 50 -2.17 -29.27 -21.08
CA ILE A 50 -2.07 -27.84 -20.78
C ILE A 50 -0.92 -27.59 -19.80
N LYS A 51 -0.07 -26.59 -20.10
CA LYS A 51 1.03 -26.12 -19.25
C LYS A 51 0.83 -24.64 -18.93
N VAL A 52 0.89 -24.28 -17.65
CA VAL A 52 0.82 -22.88 -17.20
C VAL A 52 2.20 -22.24 -17.36
N ILE A 53 2.26 -21.09 -18.03
CA ILE A 53 3.50 -20.33 -18.30
C ILE A 53 3.63 -19.16 -17.32
N TYR A 54 2.53 -18.44 -17.07
CA TYR A 54 2.49 -17.29 -16.16
C TYR A 54 1.18 -17.31 -15.35
N PRO A 55 1.21 -17.05 -14.04
CA PRO A 55 2.38 -16.99 -13.18
C PRO A 55 3.08 -18.36 -13.07
N SER A 56 4.38 -18.35 -12.82
CA SER A 56 5.17 -19.57 -12.60
C SER A 56 4.76 -20.21 -11.28
N ILE A 57 4.24 -21.44 -11.34
CA ILE A 57 3.78 -22.22 -10.18
C ILE A 57 4.61 -23.51 -9.96
N GLY A 58 5.61 -23.75 -10.80
CA GLY A 58 6.40 -24.98 -10.79
C GLY A 58 5.51 -26.22 -11.00
N ASP A 59 5.84 -27.30 -10.29
CA ASP A 59 5.11 -28.58 -10.32
C ASP A 59 4.02 -28.69 -9.24
N ASP A 60 3.68 -27.58 -8.58
CA ASP A 60 2.62 -27.53 -7.58
C ASP A 60 1.32 -26.97 -8.15
N SER A 61 0.19 -27.38 -7.58
CA SER A 61 -1.08 -26.71 -7.83
C SER A 61 -0.99 -25.22 -7.45
N PRO A 62 -1.77 -24.32 -8.07
CA PRO A 62 -1.70 -22.89 -7.76
C PRO A 62 -1.86 -22.60 -6.26
N PHE A 63 -2.77 -23.28 -5.56
CA PHE A 63 -2.90 -23.14 -4.11
C PHE A 63 -1.76 -23.80 -3.32
N GLY A 64 -1.12 -24.84 -3.85
CA GLY A 64 0.09 -25.44 -3.28
C GLY A 64 1.29 -24.50 -3.36
N ALA A 65 1.58 -23.97 -4.54
CA ALA A 65 2.60 -22.95 -4.77
C ALA A 65 2.37 -21.70 -3.89
N TRP A 66 1.10 -21.28 -3.78
CA TRP A 66 0.73 -20.16 -2.92
C TRP A 66 1.06 -20.43 -1.46
N ARG A 67 0.69 -21.61 -0.93
CA ARG A 67 1.00 -22.00 0.46
C ARG A 67 2.50 -22.08 0.72
N LYS A 68 3.31 -22.57 -0.23
CA LYS A 68 4.78 -22.62 -0.09
C LYS A 68 5.40 -21.23 0.03
N THR A 69 4.81 -20.25 -0.66
CA THR A 69 5.25 -18.86 -0.56
C THR A 69 4.76 -18.24 0.75
N ASP A 70 3.44 -18.03 0.84
CA ASP A 70 2.66 -17.68 2.02
C ASP A 70 1.21 -17.46 1.56
N ILE A 71 0.27 -18.23 2.11
CA ILE A 71 -1.16 -18.12 1.74
C ILE A 71 -1.79 -16.79 2.17
N THR A 72 -1.12 -15.98 2.99
CA THR A 72 -1.58 -14.64 3.41
C THR A 72 -1.10 -13.51 2.50
N LEU A 73 -0.30 -13.81 1.46
CA LEU A 73 0.20 -12.80 0.54
C LEU A 73 -0.63 -12.82 -0.75
N PRO A 74 -1.34 -11.75 -1.15
CA PRO A 74 -2.04 -11.71 -2.44
C PRO A 74 -1.05 -11.62 -3.61
N SER A 75 -0.43 -12.74 -3.98
CA SER A 75 0.69 -12.81 -4.93
C SER A 75 0.29 -13.23 -6.35
N PHE A 76 -0.90 -13.82 -6.53
CA PHE A 76 -1.36 -14.19 -7.87
C PHE A 76 -1.85 -12.94 -8.61
N PRO A 77 -1.34 -12.66 -9.83
CA PRO A 77 -1.77 -11.54 -10.65
C PRO A 77 -3.21 -11.74 -11.16
N ASN A 78 -3.76 -10.75 -11.85
CA ASN A 78 -5.10 -10.82 -12.45
C ASN A 78 -5.12 -11.45 -13.86
N LEU A 79 -3.99 -12.00 -14.31
CA LEU A 79 -3.79 -12.58 -15.64
C LEU A 79 -3.08 -13.92 -15.51
N PHE A 80 -3.41 -14.88 -16.36
CA PHE A 80 -2.60 -16.06 -16.57
C PHE A 80 -2.39 -16.34 -18.06
N LEU A 81 -1.26 -16.98 -18.36
CA LEU A 81 -0.87 -17.49 -19.65
C LEU A 81 -0.67 -19.00 -19.54
N ALA A 82 -1.26 -19.75 -20.45
CA ALA A 82 -1.06 -21.19 -20.57
C ALA A 82 -0.90 -21.60 -22.03
N MET A 83 -0.29 -22.75 -22.27
CA MET A 83 -0.07 -23.33 -23.59
C MET A 83 -0.58 -24.76 -23.62
N SER A 84 -1.09 -25.19 -24.77
CA SER A 84 -1.49 -26.56 -25.02
C SER A 84 -0.91 -27.07 -26.33
N GLU A 85 -0.35 -28.28 -26.33
CA GLU A 85 0.23 -28.92 -27.52
C GLU A 85 -0.70 -30.00 -28.11
N GLU A 86 -1.69 -30.44 -27.32
CA GLU A 86 -2.54 -31.59 -27.64
C GLU A 86 -4.00 -31.20 -27.98
N LEU A 87 -4.53 -30.14 -27.37
CA LEU A 87 -5.96 -29.80 -27.44
C LEU A 87 -6.29 -28.87 -28.60
N SER A 88 -7.42 -29.11 -29.26
CA SER A 88 -8.00 -28.23 -30.30
C SER A 88 -8.53 -26.90 -29.73
N ILE A 89 -8.77 -25.91 -30.60
CA ILE A 89 -9.39 -24.63 -30.21
C ILE A 89 -10.78 -24.88 -29.61
N GLU A 90 -11.55 -25.81 -30.16
CA GLU A 90 -12.89 -26.14 -29.68
C GLU A 90 -12.85 -26.70 -28.25
N GLU A 91 -11.95 -27.64 -27.97
CA GLU A 91 -11.76 -28.21 -26.63
C GLU A 91 -11.26 -27.17 -25.62
N LEU A 92 -10.34 -26.29 -26.04
CA LEU A 92 -9.87 -25.19 -25.21
C LEU A 92 -10.96 -24.15 -24.95
N THR A 93 -11.81 -23.88 -25.93
CA THR A 93 -12.96 -22.97 -25.77
C THR A 93 -13.94 -23.52 -24.72
N GLN A 94 -14.28 -24.80 -24.79
CA GLN A 94 -15.13 -25.44 -23.77
C GLN A 94 -14.47 -25.42 -22.38
N THR A 95 -13.15 -25.62 -22.34
CA THR A 95 -12.36 -25.53 -21.11
C THR A 95 -12.44 -24.13 -20.51
N MET A 96 -12.25 -23.09 -21.32
CA MET A 96 -12.27 -21.71 -20.86
C MET A 96 -13.66 -21.23 -20.45
N GLN A 97 -14.73 -21.72 -21.10
CA GLN A 97 -16.10 -21.51 -20.63
C GLN A 97 -16.34 -22.13 -19.26
N TYR A 98 -15.79 -23.32 -19.01
CA TYR A 98 -15.84 -23.95 -17.68
C TYR A 98 -15.04 -23.16 -16.64
N VAL A 99 -13.83 -22.70 -16.99
CA VAL A 99 -13.01 -21.81 -16.13
C VAL A 99 -13.79 -20.55 -15.76
N GLU A 100 -14.44 -19.90 -16.72
CA GLU A 100 -15.26 -18.71 -16.51
C GLU A 100 -16.38 -18.97 -15.51
N ALA A 101 -17.15 -20.04 -15.70
CA ALA A 101 -18.22 -20.44 -14.81
C ALA A 101 -17.71 -20.78 -13.39
N ALA A 102 -16.56 -21.44 -13.28
CA ALA A 102 -15.95 -21.80 -12.00
C ALA A 102 -15.54 -20.54 -11.20
N VAL A 103 -14.93 -19.55 -11.85
CA VAL A 103 -14.53 -18.28 -11.23
C VAL A 103 -15.75 -17.47 -10.80
N GLN A 104 -16.78 -17.37 -11.66
CA GLN A 104 -18.04 -16.71 -11.32
C GLN A 104 -18.72 -17.38 -10.11
N CYS A 105 -18.80 -18.70 -10.12
CA CYS A 105 -19.36 -19.49 -9.02
C CYS A 105 -18.60 -19.28 -7.71
N GLU A 106 -17.26 -19.23 -7.78
CA GLU A 106 -16.43 -19.00 -6.59
C GLU A 106 -16.67 -17.61 -5.99
N PHE A 107 -16.72 -16.55 -6.80
CA PHE A 107 -17.04 -15.21 -6.30
C PHE A 107 -18.45 -15.14 -5.70
N GLU A 108 -19.42 -15.82 -6.32
CA GLU A 108 -20.79 -15.91 -5.79
C GLU A 108 -20.83 -16.62 -4.43
N LYS A 109 -20.04 -17.68 -4.23
CA LYS A 109 -19.94 -18.36 -2.92
C LYS A 109 -19.40 -17.43 -1.84
N ILE A 110 -18.34 -16.67 -2.12
CA ILE A 110 -17.78 -15.69 -1.17
C ILE A 110 -18.85 -14.65 -0.82
N ALA A 111 -19.56 -14.14 -1.84
CA ALA A 111 -20.61 -13.15 -1.63
C ALA A 111 -21.80 -13.69 -0.82
N ARG A 112 -22.21 -14.93 -1.10
CA ARG A 112 -23.30 -15.61 -0.39
C ARG A 112 -22.96 -15.80 1.08
N HIS A 113 -21.74 -16.23 1.40
CA HIS A 113 -21.27 -16.36 2.78
C HIS A 113 -21.33 -15.02 3.53
N ALA A 114 -20.85 -13.93 2.91
CA ALA A 114 -20.91 -12.59 3.50
C ALA A 114 -22.34 -12.11 3.77
N VAL A 115 -23.26 -12.36 2.83
CA VAL A 115 -24.68 -12.02 2.98
C VAL A 115 -25.34 -12.85 4.07
N GLU A 116 -25.08 -14.15 4.13
CA GLU A 116 -25.60 -15.05 5.17
C GLU A 116 -25.13 -14.61 6.56
N PHE A 117 -23.86 -14.24 6.70
CA PHE A 117 -23.34 -13.66 7.93
C PHE A 117 -24.11 -12.38 8.32
N PHE A 118 -24.25 -11.44 7.38
CA PHE A 118 -24.99 -10.19 7.61
C PHE A 118 -26.43 -10.42 8.03
N VAL A 119 -27.14 -11.29 7.31
CA VAL A 119 -28.54 -11.69 7.53
C VAL A 119 -28.71 -12.32 8.93
N ASN A 120 -27.80 -13.20 9.32
CA ASN A 120 -27.78 -13.83 10.64
C ASN A 120 -27.58 -12.78 11.76
N VAL A 121 -26.65 -11.85 11.59
CA VAL A 121 -26.39 -10.78 12.57
C VAL A 121 -27.61 -9.89 12.78
N VAL A 122 -28.34 -9.52 11.71
CA VAL A 122 -29.59 -8.74 11.83
C VAL A 122 -30.77 -9.53 12.38
N GLY A 123 -30.58 -10.80 12.78
CA GLY A 123 -31.59 -11.63 13.41
C GLY A 123 -32.55 -12.31 12.45
N LYS A 124 -32.21 -12.35 11.15
CA LYS A 124 -32.95 -13.10 10.14
C LYS A 124 -32.22 -14.42 9.92
N LYS A 125 -32.81 -15.55 10.31
CA LYS A 125 -32.14 -16.87 10.21
C LYS A 125 -31.96 -17.38 8.77
N LYS A 126 -32.71 -16.82 7.80
CA LYS A 126 -32.64 -17.18 6.38
C LYS A 126 -32.92 -15.95 5.51
N TRP A 127 -32.26 -15.90 4.37
CA TRP A 127 -32.53 -14.98 3.26
C TRP A 127 -33.36 -15.72 2.20
N ASN A 128 -34.57 -15.23 1.92
CA ASN A 128 -35.46 -15.85 0.93
C ASN A 128 -36.45 -14.85 0.30
N SER A 129 -36.09 -13.57 0.31
CA SER A 129 -36.96 -12.51 -0.15
C SER A 129 -36.56 -12.04 -1.55
N THR A 130 -37.57 -11.75 -2.38
CA THR A 130 -37.38 -11.42 -3.79
C THR A 130 -36.54 -10.15 -4.00
N GLY A 131 -36.68 -9.15 -3.11
CA GLY A 131 -35.95 -7.88 -3.23
C GLY A 131 -34.45 -8.02 -2.95
N ALA A 132 -34.09 -8.60 -1.82
CA ALA A 132 -32.68 -8.84 -1.49
C ALA A 132 -31.99 -9.82 -2.47
N ASP A 133 -32.72 -10.84 -2.96
CA ASP A 133 -32.25 -11.76 -4.00
C ASP A 133 -31.97 -11.07 -5.34
N ASP A 134 -32.84 -10.15 -5.75
CA ASP A 134 -32.60 -9.32 -6.93
C ASP A 134 -31.33 -8.46 -6.77
N ILE A 135 -31.19 -7.74 -5.64
CA ILE A 135 -30.01 -6.91 -5.34
C ILE A 135 -28.71 -7.73 -5.38
N PHE A 136 -28.71 -8.91 -4.75
CA PHE A 136 -27.56 -9.80 -4.77
C PHE A 136 -27.20 -10.22 -6.20
N LYS A 137 -28.16 -10.78 -6.94
CA LYS A 137 -27.92 -11.35 -8.27
C LYS A 137 -27.43 -10.30 -9.24
N ARG A 138 -28.07 -9.13 -9.26
CA ARG A 138 -27.70 -8.04 -10.20
C ARG A 138 -26.34 -7.42 -9.88
N GLN A 139 -25.93 -7.40 -8.61
CA GLN A 139 -24.65 -6.82 -8.19
C GLN A 139 -23.47 -7.79 -8.26
N ILE A 140 -23.68 -9.11 -8.16
CA ILE A 140 -22.61 -10.10 -8.09
C ILE A 140 -22.35 -10.79 -9.43
N LYS A 141 -23.41 -11.24 -10.13
CA LYS A 141 -23.30 -12.13 -11.30
C LYS A 141 -22.35 -11.61 -12.39
N ASN A 142 -22.43 -10.31 -12.70
CA ASN A 142 -21.68 -9.68 -13.78
C ASN A 142 -20.66 -8.66 -13.24
N PHE A 143 -20.30 -8.72 -11.96
CA PHE A 143 -19.37 -7.73 -11.38
C PHE A 143 -17.97 -7.87 -11.97
N PHE A 144 -17.41 -9.08 -11.90
CA PHE A 144 -16.14 -9.39 -12.54
C PHE A 144 -16.39 -9.80 -13.99
N GLN A 145 -15.81 -9.03 -14.90
CA GLN A 145 -15.72 -9.34 -16.31
C GLN A 145 -14.48 -10.19 -16.55
N LEU A 146 -14.72 -11.42 -17.00
CA LEU A 146 -13.69 -12.41 -17.30
C LEU A 146 -13.47 -12.41 -18.81
N TYR A 147 -12.24 -12.18 -19.23
CA TYR A 147 -11.88 -12.15 -20.65
C TYR A 147 -10.81 -13.20 -20.92
N TRP A 148 -10.96 -13.90 -22.03
CA TRP A 148 -9.95 -14.85 -22.47
C TRP A 148 -9.85 -14.91 -23.99
N GLY A 149 -8.69 -15.32 -24.48
CA GLY A 149 -8.39 -15.48 -25.90
C GLY A 149 -7.56 -16.74 -26.12
N VAL A 150 -7.90 -17.47 -27.18
CA VAL A 150 -7.14 -18.64 -27.64
C VAL A 150 -6.67 -18.38 -29.08
N SER A 151 -5.42 -18.73 -29.36
CA SER A 151 -4.89 -18.71 -30.71
C SER A 151 -3.99 -19.91 -30.98
N SER A 152 -4.09 -20.49 -32.17
CA SER A 152 -3.13 -21.49 -32.63
C SER A 152 -1.84 -20.82 -33.08
N ARG A 153 -0.74 -21.54 -32.91
CA ARG A 153 0.55 -21.14 -33.44
C ARG A 153 0.44 -20.92 -34.94
N SER A 154 0.89 -19.77 -35.39
CA SER A 154 1.03 -19.41 -36.80
C SER A 154 2.51 -19.43 -37.19
N ASP A 155 2.80 -19.33 -38.49
CA ASP A 155 4.17 -19.15 -38.99
C ASP A 155 4.73 -17.84 -38.41
N GLY A 156 5.72 -17.93 -37.52
CA GLY A 156 6.27 -16.77 -36.80
C GLY A 156 7.01 -17.12 -35.52
N SER A 157 7.56 -16.10 -34.87
CA SER A 157 8.20 -16.24 -33.57
C SER A 157 7.17 -16.47 -32.45
N TYR A 158 7.60 -16.96 -31.28
CA TYR A 158 6.75 -17.02 -30.09
C TYR A 158 6.25 -15.62 -29.68
N GLN A 159 7.06 -14.58 -29.91
CA GLN A 159 6.73 -13.19 -29.62
C GLN A 159 5.55 -12.71 -30.47
N ASP A 160 5.56 -13.02 -31.78
CA ASP A 160 4.46 -12.71 -32.70
C ASP A 160 3.17 -13.41 -32.27
N TRP A 161 3.29 -14.68 -31.87
CA TRP A 161 2.16 -15.48 -31.42
C TRP A 161 1.55 -14.96 -30.10
N TYR A 162 2.39 -14.58 -29.14
CA TYR A 162 1.96 -13.94 -27.89
C TYR A 162 1.28 -12.59 -28.17
N ALA A 163 1.88 -11.75 -29.02
CA ALA A 163 1.32 -10.46 -29.41
C ALA A 163 -0.05 -10.59 -30.11
N GLN A 164 -0.18 -11.56 -31.02
CA GLN A 164 -1.45 -11.87 -31.68
C GLN A 164 -2.53 -12.29 -30.67
N THR A 165 -2.17 -13.17 -29.72
CA THR A 165 -3.09 -13.61 -28.66
C THR A 165 -3.51 -12.45 -27.76
N GLY A 166 -2.56 -11.58 -27.39
CA GLY A 166 -2.82 -10.35 -26.64
C GLY A 166 -3.75 -9.39 -27.38
N SER A 167 -3.56 -9.22 -28.69
CA SER A 167 -4.45 -8.40 -29.53
C SER A 167 -5.87 -8.96 -29.58
N ARG A 168 -6.04 -10.29 -29.72
CA ARG A 168 -7.37 -10.92 -29.65
C ARG A 168 -8.07 -10.65 -28.32
N LEU A 169 -7.35 -10.82 -27.21
CA LEU A 169 -7.88 -10.52 -25.88
C LEU A 169 -8.27 -9.03 -25.74
N ALA A 170 -7.43 -8.13 -26.25
CA ALA A 170 -7.71 -6.70 -26.24
C ALA A 170 -8.96 -6.33 -27.06
N SER A 171 -9.16 -6.96 -28.22
CA SER A 171 -10.36 -6.78 -29.04
C SER A 171 -11.63 -7.19 -28.29
N VAL A 172 -11.61 -8.35 -27.61
CA VAL A 172 -12.76 -8.79 -26.78
C VAL A 172 -13.00 -7.81 -25.62
N LYS A 173 -11.94 -7.33 -24.96
CA LYS A 173 -12.04 -6.30 -23.91
C LYS A 173 -12.64 -4.99 -24.42
N ASN A 174 -12.30 -4.57 -25.63
CA ASN A 174 -12.76 -3.31 -26.21
C ASN A 174 -14.22 -3.37 -26.67
N CYS A 175 -14.71 -4.54 -27.11
CA CYS A 175 -16.11 -4.73 -27.50
C CYS A 175 -17.11 -4.64 -26.33
N ARG A 176 -16.63 -4.67 -25.06
CA ARG A 176 -17.40 -4.59 -23.79
C ARG A 176 -18.89 -4.93 -23.91
N ALA A 177 -19.26 -6.16 -23.57
CA ALA A 177 -20.65 -6.48 -23.26
C ALA A 177 -21.08 -5.73 -21.98
N PHE A 178 -21.84 -4.64 -22.14
CA PHE A 178 -22.36 -3.87 -21.02
C PHE A 178 -23.80 -4.32 -20.69
N TYR A 179 -24.02 -4.65 -19.42
CA TYR A 179 -25.36 -4.89 -18.88
C TYR A 179 -25.79 -3.66 -18.10
N GLN A 180 -26.87 -3.00 -18.56
CA GLN A 180 -27.45 -1.90 -17.80
C GLN A 180 -28.14 -2.46 -16.55
N VAL A 181 -27.68 -2.03 -15.38
CA VAL A 181 -28.25 -2.42 -14.09
C VAL A 181 -28.86 -1.20 -13.43
N SER A 182 -30.12 -1.31 -12.98
CA SER A 182 -30.77 -0.27 -12.19
C SER A 182 -30.28 -0.33 -10.74
N GLU A 183 -29.87 0.81 -10.20
CA GLU A 183 -29.37 0.98 -8.83
C GLU A 183 -30.13 2.14 -8.16
N SER A 184 -31.46 2.08 -8.14
CA SER A 184 -32.31 3.22 -7.74
C SER A 184 -32.35 3.51 -6.23
N GLY A 185 -31.93 2.57 -5.38
CA GLY A 185 -31.95 2.76 -3.93
C GLY A 185 -30.77 3.55 -3.38
N ARG A 186 -30.70 3.59 -2.04
CA ARG A 186 -29.66 4.31 -1.30
C ARG A 186 -28.27 3.76 -1.64
N LYS A 187 -27.31 4.65 -1.91
CA LYS A 187 -25.96 4.28 -2.32
C LYS A 187 -25.09 3.79 -1.18
N CYS A 188 -24.23 2.84 -1.52
CA CYS A 188 -23.20 2.30 -0.65
C CYS A 188 -22.26 3.40 -0.16
N SER A 189 -22.04 3.44 1.15
CA SER A 189 -21.13 4.40 1.80
C SER A 189 -19.66 4.20 1.40
N LEU A 190 -19.30 3.01 0.90
CA LEU A 190 -17.92 2.70 0.52
C LEU A 190 -17.63 3.03 -0.95
N CYS A 191 -18.46 2.55 -1.90
CA CYS A 191 -18.20 2.76 -3.32
C CYS A 191 -18.96 3.93 -3.95
N GLY A 192 -20.05 4.41 -3.34
CA GLY A 192 -20.93 5.42 -3.93
C GLY A 192 -21.74 4.96 -5.15
N ASP A 193 -21.35 3.89 -5.82
CA ASP A 193 -21.93 3.45 -7.10
C ASP A 193 -23.26 2.69 -6.94
N ARG A 194 -23.25 1.67 -6.07
CA ARG A 194 -24.27 0.62 -6.00
C ARG A 194 -25.22 0.81 -4.82
N GLU A 195 -26.45 0.37 -4.98
CA GLU A 195 -27.46 0.30 -3.93
C GLU A 195 -27.00 -0.59 -2.78
N ILE A 196 -27.35 -0.21 -1.56
CA ILE A 196 -27.03 -0.98 -0.36
C ILE A 196 -27.79 -2.32 -0.36
N PHE A 197 -27.23 -3.35 0.26
CA PHE A 197 -27.93 -4.62 0.42
C PHE A 197 -29.01 -4.49 1.50
N HIS A 198 -30.27 -4.81 1.17
CA HIS A 198 -31.39 -4.80 2.10
C HIS A 198 -32.56 -5.61 1.56
N ASP A 199 -33.57 -5.78 2.40
CA ASP A 199 -34.86 -6.35 2.00
C ASP A 199 -36.06 -5.42 2.28
N SER A 200 -35.82 -4.25 2.87
CA SER A 200 -36.90 -3.31 3.19
C SER A 200 -37.20 -2.39 2.02
N THR A 201 -38.47 -2.27 1.63
CA THR A 201 -38.92 -1.30 0.61
C THR A 201 -39.13 0.11 1.17
N THR A 202 -39.24 0.26 2.50
CA THR A 202 -39.61 1.53 3.17
C THR A 202 -38.49 2.13 4.02
N ASP A 203 -37.70 1.31 4.74
CA ASP A 203 -36.52 1.73 5.47
C ASP A 203 -35.35 0.75 5.29
N PRO A 204 -34.64 0.83 4.15
CA PRO A 204 -33.42 0.05 3.88
C PRO A 204 -32.37 0.13 4.99
N MET A 205 -32.32 1.25 5.71
CA MET A 205 -31.30 1.51 6.73
C MET A 205 -31.57 0.74 8.03
N SER A 206 -32.79 0.28 8.27
CA SER A 206 -33.15 -0.48 9.47
C SER A 206 -32.29 -1.74 9.69
N TRP A 207 -31.93 -2.44 8.60
CA TRP A 207 -31.05 -3.61 8.64
C TRP A 207 -29.62 -3.20 9.01
N TRP A 208 -29.12 -2.13 8.40
CA TRP A 208 -27.77 -1.63 8.65
C TRP A 208 -27.58 -1.06 10.05
N ARG A 209 -28.58 -0.37 10.62
CA ARG A 209 -28.55 0.08 12.01
C ARG A 209 -28.44 -1.11 12.98
N GLN A 210 -29.20 -2.18 12.73
CA GLN A 210 -29.12 -3.42 13.53
C GLN A 210 -27.77 -4.11 13.37
N PHE A 211 -27.25 -4.21 12.14
CA PHE A 211 -25.94 -4.80 11.87
C PHE A 211 -24.83 -4.01 12.57
N ALA A 212 -24.79 -2.68 12.41
CA ALA A 212 -23.81 -1.82 13.06
C ALA A 212 -23.90 -1.87 14.60
N GLN A 213 -25.10 -2.04 15.16
CA GLN A 213 -25.27 -2.18 16.61
C GLN A 213 -24.72 -3.51 17.15
N ARG A 214 -24.90 -4.60 16.40
CA ARG A 214 -24.47 -5.96 16.82
C ARG A 214 -23.06 -6.33 16.35
N SER A 215 -22.50 -5.58 15.42
CA SER A 215 -21.24 -5.89 14.75
C SER A 215 -20.48 -4.60 14.39
N ALA A 216 -20.25 -3.76 15.40
CA ALA A 216 -19.55 -2.48 15.28
C ALA A 216 -18.13 -2.61 14.68
N LYS A 217 -17.50 -3.78 14.82
CA LYS A 217 -16.21 -4.13 14.17
C LYS A 217 -16.26 -3.92 12.66
N TYR A 218 -17.33 -4.39 12.01
CA TYR A 218 -17.43 -4.43 10.55
C TYR A 218 -18.11 -3.19 9.95
N CYS A 219 -18.99 -2.52 10.68
CA CYS A 219 -19.79 -1.41 10.16
C CYS A 219 -20.08 -0.34 11.24
N ARG A 220 -19.83 0.93 10.92
CA ARG A 220 -20.16 2.06 11.80
C ARG A 220 -21.65 2.37 11.77
N GLN A 221 -22.15 3.06 12.80
CA GLN A 221 -23.49 3.63 12.77
C GLN A 221 -23.64 4.61 11.60
N GLY A 222 -24.68 4.42 10.77
CA GLY A 222 -24.91 5.22 9.58
C GLY A 222 -24.14 4.78 8.32
N GLU A 223 -23.25 3.79 8.41
CA GLU A 223 -22.62 3.15 7.25
C GLU A 223 -23.54 2.05 6.70
N ALA A 224 -23.61 1.93 5.36
CA ALA A 224 -24.34 0.87 4.69
C ALA A 224 -23.63 0.46 3.39
N LEU A 225 -23.56 -0.84 3.10
CA LEU A 225 -22.75 -1.36 1.99
C LEU A 225 -23.60 -2.04 0.91
N CYS A 226 -23.16 -1.94 -0.34
CA CYS A 226 -23.67 -2.82 -1.41
C CYS A 226 -23.14 -4.24 -1.23
N THR A 227 -23.74 -5.21 -1.93
CA THR A 227 -23.36 -6.63 -1.84
C THR A 227 -21.86 -6.82 -2.10
N VAL A 228 -21.32 -6.21 -3.16
CA VAL A 228 -19.87 -6.32 -3.50
C VAL A 228 -18.96 -5.80 -2.38
N CYS A 229 -19.30 -4.65 -1.78
CA CYS A 229 -18.50 -4.07 -0.71
C CYS A 229 -18.65 -4.85 0.59
N LEU A 230 -19.83 -5.40 0.86
CA LEU A 230 -20.08 -6.31 1.98
C LEU A 230 -19.29 -7.62 1.82
N THR A 231 -19.29 -8.21 0.62
CA THR A 231 -18.47 -9.38 0.26
C THR A 231 -17.01 -9.14 0.60
N LYS A 232 -16.47 -7.98 0.21
CA LYS A 232 -15.09 -7.64 0.53
C LYS A 232 -14.87 -7.46 2.03
N ARG A 233 -15.73 -6.70 2.72
CA ARG A 233 -15.60 -6.39 4.17
C ARG A 233 -15.64 -7.64 5.04
N LEU A 234 -16.37 -8.68 4.62
CA LEU A 234 -16.53 -9.94 5.36
C LEU A 234 -15.73 -11.10 4.78
N ALA A 235 -14.86 -10.85 3.79
CA ALA A 235 -14.07 -11.91 3.17
C ALA A 235 -13.07 -12.56 4.15
N THR A 236 -12.61 -11.84 5.18
CA THR A 236 -11.78 -12.41 6.25
C THR A 236 -12.48 -13.58 6.95
N ASP A 237 -13.80 -13.53 7.15
CA ASP A 237 -14.55 -14.61 7.80
C ASP A 237 -14.58 -15.86 6.89
N TYR A 238 -14.92 -15.68 5.60
CA TYR A 238 -14.92 -16.77 4.61
C TYR A 238 -13.53 -17.44 4.48
N PHE A 239 -12.49 -16.64 4.29
CA PHE A 239 -11.14 -17.17 4.13
C PHE A 239 -10.55 -17.69 5.44
N GLY A 240 -10.94 -17.12 6.59
CA GLY A 240 -10.52 -17.54 7.92
C GLY A 240 -11.05 -18.92 8.33
N GLU A 241 -12.18 -19.36 7.77
CA GLU A 241 -12.66 -20.75 7.91
C GLU A 241 -11.76 -21.74 7.15
N LYS A 242 -11.21 -21.33 6.01
CA LYS A 242 -10.36 -22.15 5.14
C LYS A 242 -8.88 -22.13 5.52
N TYR A 243 -8.39 -20.99 6.01
CA TYR A 243 -6.99 -20.71 6.30
C TYR A 243 -6.87 -20.03 7.68
N LYS A 244 -6.31 -20.75 8.66
CA LYS A 244 -6.16 -20.25 10.03
C LYS A 244 -5.26 -19.02 10.10
N GLU A 245 -4.30 -18.94 9.19
CA GLU A 245 -3.34 -17.84 9.04
C GLU A 245 -4.06 -16.52 8.72
N ILE A 246 -5.08 -16.57 7.86
CA ILE A 246 -5.87 -15.39 7.49
C ILE A 246 -6.74 -14.92 8.65
N LYS A 247 -7.28 -15.87 9.43
CA LYS A 247 -8.04 -15.54 10.65
C LYS A 247 -7.20 -14.80 11.70
N GLN A 248 -5.88 -14.98 11.68
CA GLN A 248 -4.93 -14.34 12.60
C GLN A 248 -4.32 -13.06 12.04
N LEU A 249 -4.62 -12.69 10.79
CA LEU A 249 -4.07 -11.48 10.19
C LEU A 249 -4.56 -10.25 10.95
N SER A 250 -3.64 -9.33 11.16
CA SER A 250 -3.92 -8.00 11.61
C SER A 250 -3.65 -6.98 10.54
N PHE A 251 -4.49 -5.95 10.56
CA PHE A 251 -4.35 -4.79 9.73
C PHE A 251 -4.12 -3.59 10.65
N PRO A 252 -2.86 -3.14 10.82
CA PRO A 252 -2.59 -1.99 11.65
C PRO A 252 -3.32 -0.77 11.06
N SER A 253 -3.78 0.10 11.96
CA SER A 253 -4.29 1.42 11.60
C SER A 253 -3.16 2.33 11.11
N THR A 254 -3.51 3.48 10.53
CA THR A 254 -2.52 4.47 10.10
C THR A 254 -1.75 5.08 11.28
N SER A 255 -2.39 5.24 12.43
CA SER A 255 -1.77 5.66 13.70
C SER A 255 -0.83 4.58 14.26
N GLU A 256 -1.17 3.30 14.11
CA GLU A 256 -0.29 2.19 14.48
C GLU A 256 1.00 2.21 13.65
N VAL A 257 0.89 2.42 12.34
CA VAL A 257 2.06 2.52 11.46
C VAL A 257 2.89 3.77 11.77
N SER A 258 2.27 4.93 12.01
CA SER A 258 3.01 6.18 12.28
C SER A 258 3.78 6.15 13.60
N THR A 259 3.23 5.49 14.62
CA THR A 259 3.83 5.41 15.97
C THR A 259 4.78 4.22 16.17
N ALA A 260 4.92 3.35 15.17
CA ALA A 260 5.68 2.10 15.26
C ALA A 260 7.12 2.28 15.75
N ASN A 261 7.84 3.32 15.30
CA ASN A 261 9.21 3.58 15.77
C ASN A 261 9.26 3.94 17.27
N PHE A 262 8.33 4.79 17.73
CA PHE A 262 8.23 5.12 19.16
C PHE A 262 7.91 3.88 19.99
N LYS A 263 6.98 3.05 19.51
CA LYS A 263 6.59 1.79 20.16
C LYS A 263 7.74 0.79 20.26
N LEU A 264 8.59 0.72 19.24
CA LEU A 264 9.80 -0.10 19.28
C LEU A 264 10.70 0.28 20.47
N GLN A 265 10.86 1.58 20.75
CA GLN A 265 11.69 2.07 21.88
C GLN A 265 11.12 1.72 23.26
N ILE A 266 9.80 1.57 23.38
CA ILE A 266 9.11 1.31 24.65
C ILE A 266 8.59 -0.13 24.77
N ALA A 267 8.87 -1.00 23.80
CA ALA A 267 8.21 -2.30 23.70
C ALA A 267 8.42 -3.20 24.92
N ASN A 268 9.59 -3.09 25.57
CA ASN A 268 9.95 -3.84 26.78
C ASN A 268 9.86 -3.01 28.07
N ASN A 269 9.17 -1.86 28.03
CA ASN A 269 9.11 -0.94 29.16
C ASN A 269 7.92 -1.28 30.09
N GLU A 270 8.19 -1.47 31.38
CA GLU A 270 7.16 -1.72 32.40
C GLU A 270 6.12 -0.59 32.49
N THR A 271 6.53 0.67 32.30
CA THR A 271 5.61 1.82 32.24
C THR A 271 4.64 1.70 31.06
N TYR A 272 5.06 1.10 29.95
CA TYR A 272 4.19 0.89 28.80
C TYR A 272 3.19 -0.23 29.06
N LYS A 273 3.61 -1.31 29.73
CA LYS A 273 2.69 -2.36 30.17
C LYS A 273 1.63 -1.81 31.13
N GLU A 274 2.04 -1.04 32.12
CA GLU A 274 1.11 -0.37 33.05
C GLU A 274 0.17 0.59 32.30
N PHE A 275 0.67 1.32 31.30
CA PHE A 275 -0.15 2.16 30.44
C PHE A 275 -1.23 1.35 29.71
N VAL A 276 -0.83 0.24 29.06
CA VAL A 276 -1.75 -0.66 28.35
C VAL A 276 -2.81 -1.24 29.31
N GLU A 277 -2.41 -1.66 30.51
CA GLU A 277 -3.32 -2.16 31.54
C GLU A 277 -4.36 -1.10 31.93
N VAL A 278 -3.92 0.14 32.19
CA VAL A 278 -4.83 1.25 32.53
C VAL A 278 -5.80 1.53 31.40
N ILE A 279 -5.33 1.60 30.15
CA ILE A 279 -6.17 1.87 29.00
C ILE A 279 -7.20 0.73 28.79
N ASN A 280 -6.80 -0.53 28.99
CA ASN A 280 -7.70 -1.69 28.90
C ASN A 280 -8.78 -1.72 30.01
N THR A 281 -8.65 -0.94 31.09
CA THR A 281 -9.73 -0.79 32.09
C THR A 281 -10.85 0.15 31.66
N LEU A 282 -10.68 0.89 30.56
CA LEU A 282 -11.67 1.87 30.12
C LEU A 282 -12.90 1.18 29.51
N GLU A 283 -14.07 1.65 29.93
CA GLU A 283 -15.37 1.16 29.51
C GLU A 283 -16.16 2.24 28.76
N ASN A 284 -16.93 1.79 27.77
CA ASN A 284 -17.91 2.65 27.10
C ASN A 284 -19.20 2.79 27.92
N ASP A 285 -20.15 3.57 27.42
CA ASP A 285 -21.41 3.86 28.11
C ASP A 285 -22.26 2.62 28.46
N ASN A 286 -22.05 1.49 27.77
CA ASN A 286 -22.77 0.23 28.00
C ASN A 286 -22.08 -0.66 29.05
N GLY A 287 -21.00 -0.20 29.67
CA GLY A 287 -20.18 -1.00 30.59
C GLY A 287 -19.36 -2.10 29.89
N ASN A 288 -19.24 -2.02 28.55
CA ASN A 288 -18.38 -2.93 27.81
C ASN A 288 -16.98 -2.36 27.79
N GLN A 289 -15.98 -3.20 28.08
CA GLN A 289 -14.58 -2.87 27.84
C GLN A 289 -14.39 -2.40 26.41
N ILE A 290 -13.64 -1.32 26.27
CA ILE A 290 -13.20 -0.85 24.96
C ILE A 290 -12.18 -1.88 24.46
N GLU A 291 -12.38 -2.41 23.25
CA GLU A 291 -11.38 -3.27 22.63
C GLU A 291 -10.21 -2.39 22.18
N VAL A 292 -9.28 -2.16 23.10
CA VAL A 292 -8.14 -1.25 22.90
C VAL A 292 -6.89 -1.97 22.46
N THR A 293 -6.78 -3.26 22.79
CA THR A 293 -5.63 -4.07 22.42
C THR A 293 -5.75 -4.47 20.96
N ILE A 294 -4.78 -4.06 20.14
CA ILE A 294 -4.70 -4.42 18.73
C ILE A 294 -3.36 -5.07 18.43
N ASN A 295 -3.33 -5.90 17.41
CA ASN A 295 -2.08 -6.45 16.91
C ASN A 295 -1.21 -5.32 16.32
N PRO A 296 0.08 -5.26 16.66
CA PRO A 296 0.97 -4.21 16.19
C PRO A 296 1.36 -4.43 14.71
N VAL A 297 2.20 -3.53 14.18
CA VAL A 297 2.88 -3.79 12.89
C VAL A 297 3.66 -5.12 12.95
N PRO A 298 3.77 -5.88 11.83
CA PRO A 298 4.34 -7.22 11.81
C PRO A 298 5.68 -7.40 12.54
N LYS A 299 6.63 -6.47 12.35
CA LYS A 299 7.94 -6.49 13.02
C LYS A 299 7.87 -6.46 14.55
N LEU A 300 6.81 -5.89 15.12
CA LEU A 300 6.60 -5.79 16.57
C LEU A 300 5.72 -6.92 17.12
N HIS A 301 5.17 -7.79 16.27
CA HIS A 301 4.19 -8.79 16.65
C HIS A 301 4.72 -9.78 17.69
N GLU A 302 5.99 -10.19 17.60
CA GLU A 302 6.59 -11.10 18.59
C GLU A 302 6.90 -10.40 19.93
N ILE A 303 7.06 -9.08 19.92
CA ILE A 303 7.47 -8.30 21.10
C ILE A 303 6.25 -7.82 21.90
N GLN A 304 5.15 -7.47 21.21
CA GLN A 304 3.99 -6.81 21.82
C GLN A 304 2.66 -7.56 21.67
N ARG A 305 2.70 -8.86 21.35
CA ARG A 305 1.56 -9.70 20.93
C ARG A 305 0.30 -9.61 21.80
N SER A 306 0.44 -9.36 23.10
CA SER A 306 -0.65 -9.32 24.08
C SER A 306 -0.73 -8.01 24.87
N TRP A 307 0.12 -7.03 24.56
CA TRP A 307 0.21 -5.76 25.28
C TRP A 307 0.49 -4.59 24.33
N ASN A 308 -0.38 -4.42 23.32
CA ASN A 308 -0.30 -3.31 22.39
C ASN A 308 -1.65 -2.62 22.25
N VAL A 309 -1.70 -1.31 22.45
CA VAL A 309 -2.88 -0.49 22.18
C VAL A 309 -2.70 0.30 20.89
N ASP A 310 -3.77 0.70 20.21
CA ASP A 310 -3.65 1.52 18.99
C ASP A 310 -2.79 2.78 19.21
N GLY A 311 -1.95 3.12 18.23
CA GLY A 311 -1.08 4.30 18.26
C GLY A 311 -1.78 5.61 18.62
N ASP A 312 -3.08 5.75 18.35
CA ASP A 312 -3.85 6.95 18.69
C ASP A 312 -3.79 7.28 20.20
N TRP A 313 -3.72 6.29 21.08
CA TRP A 313 -3.64 6.48 22.53
C TRP A 313 -2.33 7.13 22.99
N LEU A 314 -1.30 7.15 22.16
CA LEU A 314 -0.03 7.82 22.45
C LEU A 314 -0.08 9.33 22.17
N PHE A 315 -1.14 9.81 21.50
CA PHE A 315 -1.37 11.22 21.26
C PHE A 315 -2.13 11.87 22.43
N GLU A 316 -1.86 13.14 22.69
CA GLU A 316 -2.54 13.89 23.75
C GLU A 316 -4.04 14.03 23.46
N GLU A 317 -4.36 14.22 22.18
CA GLU A 317 -5.72 14.45 21.70
C GLU A 317 -6.66 13.28 22.02
N ALA A 318 -6.14 12.04 22.17
CA ALA A 318 -6.95 10.89 22.54
C ALA A 318 -7.63 11.05 23.91
N PHE A 319 -7.02 11.81 24.83
CA PHE A 319 -7.56 12.08 26.16
C PHE A 319 -8.48 13.31 26.21
N SER A 320 -8.71 13.98 25.07
CA SER A 320 -9.65 15.10 25.02
C SER A 320 -11.10 14.62 25.17
N PRO A 321 -11.97 15.36 25.89
CA PRO A 321 -13.38 14.97 26.08
C PRO A 321 -14.11 14.68 24.77
N GLN A 322 -13.82 15.44 23.71
CA GLN A 322 -14.43 15.28 22.39
C GLN A 322 -14.01 13.98 21.70
N ASN A 323 -12.74 13.58 21.79
CA ASN A 323 -12.26 12.36 21.14
C ASN A 323 -12.66 11.10 21.94
N LEU A 324 -12.66 11.16 23.26
CA LEU A 324 -13.18 10.10 24.13
C LEU A 324 -14.64 9.77 23.81
N GLU A 325 -15.47 10.80 23.60
CA GLU A 325 -16.86 10.61 23.20
C GLU A 325 -16.98 10.11 21.74
N ARG A 326 -16.28 10.76 20.80
CA ARG A 326 -16.44 10.51 19.35
C ARG A 326 -15.87 9.18 18.87
N TYR A 327 -14.69 8.81 19.34
CA TYR A 327 -13.93 7.66 18.81
C TYR A 327 -14.00 6.44 19.73
N TYR A 328 -14.14 6.66 21.04
CA TYR A 328 -14.11 5.59 22.04
C TYR A 328 -15.47 5.36 22.73
N GLY A 329 -16.47 6.21 22.47
CA GLY A 329 -17.82 6.04 23.01
C GLY A 329 -17.90 6.22 24.53
N ILE A 330 -17.00 7.02 25.11
CA ILE A 330 -16.97 7.35 26.53
C ILE A 330 -17.67 8.70 26.71
N SER A 331 -18.95 8.71 27.08
CA SER A 331 -19.69 9.96 27.32
C SER A 331 -19.10 10.76 28.47
N LYS A 332 -19.50 12.04 28.59
CA LYS A 332 -19.10 12.90 29.72
C LYS A 332 -19.35 12.25 31.09
N ASN A 333 -20.45 11.51 31.25
CA ASN A 333 -20.74 10.82 32.51
C ASN A 333 -19.79 9.64 32.77
N ALA A 334 -19.46 8.86 31.72
CA ALA A 334 -18.49 7.78 31.81
C ALA A 334 -17.05 8.31 32.04
N GLN A 335 -16.73 9.48 31.46
CA GLN A 335 -15.46 10.18 31.70
C GLN A 335 -15.30 10.57 33.17
N ILE A 336 -16.34 11.16 33.79
CA ILE A 336 -16.32 11.53 35.23
C ILE A 336 -16.11 10.29 36.11
N LYS A 337 -16.80 9.18 35.81
CA LYS A 337 -16.65 7.92 36.57
C LYS A 337 -15.24 7.35 36.49
N GLN A 338 -14.57 7.53 35.35
CA GLN A 338 -13.27 6.92 35.02
C GLN A 338 -12.12 7.94 35.04
N GLU A 339 -12.33 9.13 35.61
CA GLU A 339 -11.39 10.25 35.59
C GLU A 339 -10.00 9.86 36.12
N LYS A 340 -9.96 9.04 37.18
CA LYS A 340 -8.70 8.54 37.75
C LYS A 340 -7.88 7.72 36.74
N ALA A 341 -8.53 6.85 35.97
CA ALA A 341 -7.87 6.02 34.97
C ALA A 341 -7.38 6.87 33.79
N LEU A 342 -8.22 7.80 33.31
CA LEU A 342 -7.85 8.73 32.22
C LEU A 342 -6.65 9.61 32.59
N ASN A 343 -6.66 10.18 33.80
CA ASN A 343 -5.56 11.00 34.30
C ASN A 343 -4.27 10.18 34.49
N LYS A 344 -4.39 8.94 35.01
CA LYS A 344 -3.25 8.03 35.14
C LYS A 344 -2.68 7.66 33.77
N GLY A 345 -3.52 7.32 32.79
CA GLY A 345 -3.10 7.00 31.43
C GLY A 345 -2.35 8.16 30.77
N ASN A 346 -2.88 9.39 30.84
CA ASN A 346 -2.21 10.57 30.28
C ASN A 346 -0.89 10.90 31.01
N LYS A 347 -0.82 10.65 32.33
CA LYS A 347 0.44 10.79 33.08
C LYS A 347 1.50 9.80 32.59
N LEU A 348 1.16 8.52 32.49
CA LEU A 348 2.05 7.46 31.99
C LEU A 348 2.51 7.76 30.56
N ARG A 349 1.61 8.24 29.69
CA ARG A 349 1.97 8.70 28.33
C ARG A 349 3.06 9.76 28.36
N ARG A 350 2.94 10.79 29.20
CA ARG A 350 3.97 11.84 29.34
C ARG A 350 5.29 11.29 29.88
N GLU A 351 5.24 10.35 30.82
CA GLU A 351 6.43 9.67 31.35
C GLU A 351 7.15 8.86 30.25
N LEU A 352 6.40 8.15 29.39
CA LEU A 352 6.95 7.43 28.25
C LEU A 352 7.65 8.37 27.28
N ILE A 353 7.03 9.51 26.93
CA ILE A 353 7.62 10.51 26.03
C ILE A 353 8.92 11.08 26.64
N LYS A 354 8.91 11.46 27.92
CA LYS A 354 10.11 11.96 28.60
C LYS A 354 11.25 10.94 28.62
N LYS A 355 10.93 9.65 28.76
CA LYS A 355 11.91 8.57 28.80
C LYS A 355 12.51 8.25 27.43
N VAL A 356 11.71 8.35 26.37
CA VAL A 356 12.15 8.12 24.98
C VAL A 356 12.91 9.34 24.42
N GLY A 357 12.54 10.54 24.86
CA GLY A 357 13.18 11.80 24.46
C GLY A 357 12.55 12.49 23.25
N PHE A 358 11.63 11.83 22.55
CA PHE A 358 10.92 12.40 21.40
C PHE A 358 9.44 12.04 21.40
N GLU A 359 8.62 12.82 20.70
CA GLU A 359 7.19 12.54 20.56
C GLU A 359 6.87 11.47 19.51
N PRO A 360 5.80 10.67 19.69
CA PRO A 360 5.29 9.78 18.65
C PRO A 360 4.93 10.56 17.37
N SER A 361 5.45 10.12 16.22
CA SER A 361 5.13 10.75 14.95
C SER A 361 3.66 10.53 14.56
N ARG A 362 3.05 11.58 14.01
CA ARG A 362 1.70 11.56 13.45
C ARG A 362 1.69 11.28 11.94
N TYR A 363 2.86 11.05 11.33
CA TYR A 363 2.98 10.83 9.90
C TYR A 363 3.43 9.40 9.57
N PHE A 364 2.88 8.87 8.50
CA PHE A 364 3.27 7.61 7.89
C PHE A 364 3.43 7.84 6.38
N ALA A 365 3.95 6.84 5.67
CA ALA A 365 4.03 6.88 4.22
C ALA A 365 3.34 5.68 3.58
N VAL A 366 2.80 5.90 2.39
CA VAL A 366 2.35 4.86 1.47
C VAL A 366 3.33 4.80 0.31
N ILE A 367 3.82 3.61 -0.02
CA ILE A 367 4.68 3.35 -1.17
C ILE A 367 3.86 2.57 -2.19
N ALA A 368 3.77 3.09 -3.42
CA ALA A 368 3.33 2.36 -4.61
C ALA A 368 4.55 2.23 -5.54
N LEU A 369 4.97 1.01 -5.86
CA LEU A 369 6.10 0.75 -6.76
C LEU A 369 5.63 -0.19 -7.86
N ASP A 370 6.04 0.07 -9.09
CA ASP A 370 5.62 -0.72 -10.25
C ASP A 370 6.78 -0.84 -11.25
N GLY A 371 6.89 -2.00 -11.91
CA GLY A 371 7.97 -2.26 -12.86
C GLY A 371 7.87 -1.39 -14.12
N ASP A 372 9.01 -0.94 -14.61
CA ASP A 372 9.06 -0.12 -15.81
C ASP A 372 9.06 -0.98 -17.07
N GLY A 373 8.07 -0.75 -17.94
CA GLY A 373 8.05 -1.41 -19.25
C GLY A 373 7.73 -2.90 -19.20
N MET A 374 7.14 -3.39 -18.11
CA MET A 374 6.88 -4.82 -17.89
C MET A 374 6.13 -5.52 -19.03
N GLY A 375 5.16 -4.84 -19.65
CA GLY A 375 4.48 -5.38 -20.83
C GLY A 375 5.42 -5.61 -22.02
N GLN A 376 6.38 -4.69 -22.24
CA GLN A 376 7.40 -4.82 -23.27
C GLN A 376 8.39 -5.94 -22.91
N THR A 377 8.91 -5.94 -21.68
CA THR A 377 9.83 -6.97 -21.17
C THR A 377 9.24 -8.37 -21.30
N VAL A 378 7.99 -8.56 -20.87
CA VAL A 378 7.28 -9.85 -20.98
C VAL A 378 7.03 -10.23 -22.44
N SER A 379 6.69 -9.26 -23.30
CA SER A 379 6.48 -9.52 -24.74
C SER A 379 7.74 -9.90 -25.50
N GLN A 380 8.93 -9.56 -24.98
CA GLN A 380 10.22 -9.88 -25.57
C GLN A 380 10.70 -11.30 -25.27
N ALA A 381 10.02 -12.05 -24.38
CA ALA A 381 10.35 -13.43 -24.12
C ALA A 381 10.37 -14.24 -25.43
N GLU A 382 11.49 -14.92 -25.72
CA GLU A 382 11.70 -15.61 -27.00
C GLU A 382 10.98 -16.97 -27.10
N ASN A 383 10.62 -17.54 -25.95
CA ASN A 383 9.97 -18.85 -25.84
C ASN A 383 9.23 -18.98 -24.48
N PRO A 384 8.38 -20.01 -24.31
CA PRO A 384 7.65 -20.26 -23.05
C PRO A 384 8.56 -20.38 -21.82
N GLU A 385 9.74 -20.98 -21.96
CA GLU A 385 10.71 -21.14 -20.87
C GLU A 385 11.25 -19.80 -20.39
N ALA A 386 11.63 -18.89 -21.30
CA ALA A 386 12.07 -17.53 -20.98
C ALA A 386 10.95 -16.73 -20.30
N HIS A 387 9.70 -16.89 -20.76
CA HIS A 387 8.55 -16.26 -20.11
C HIS A 387 8.35 -16.77 -18.67
N THR A 388 8.53 -18.08 -18.47
CA THR A 388 8.45 -18.73 -17.17
C THR A 388 9.57 -18.25 -16.23
N ASP A 389 10.78 -18.04 -16.75
CA ASP A 389 11.93 -17.50 -16.00
C ASP A 389 11.66 -16.06 -15.50
N ILE A 390 11.14 -15.17 -16.36
CA ILE A 390 10.72 -13.82 -15.96
C ILE A 390 9.72 -13.91 -14.80
N SER A 391 8.70 -14.76 -14.94
CA SER A 391 7.70 -14.95 -13.89
C SER A 391 8.30 -15.48 -12.57
N SER A 392 9.27 -16.39 -12.67
CA SER A 392 9.95 -16.98 -11.51
C SER A 392 10.80 -15.96 -10.77
N LYS A 393 11.51 -15.08 -11.49
CA LYS A 393 12.26 -13.95 -10.92
C LYS A 393 11.33 -12.97 -10.19
N LEU A 394 10.16 -12.66 -10.76
CA LEU A 394 9.15 -11.80 -10.13
C LEU A 394 8.54 -12.41 -8.86
N ASN A 395 8.28 -13.72 -8.85
CA ASN A 395 7.82 -14.43 -7.66
C ASN A 395 8.88 -14.40 -6.55
N ALA A 396 10.14 -14.61 -6.90
CA ALA A 396 11.25 -14.49 -5.95
C ALA A 396 11.39 -13.08 -5.38
N TYR A 397 11.17 -12.04 -6.19
CA TYR A 397 11.13 -10.66 -5.73
C TYR A 397 9.97 -10.40 -4.76
N THR A 398 8.76 -10.86 -5.08
CA THR A 398 7.57 -10.74 -4.21
C THR A 398 7.83 -11.31 -2.80
N ALA A 399 8.53 -12.45 -2.69
CA ALA A 399 8.94 -13.01 -1.40
C ALA A 399 9.95 -12.13 -0.64
N LYS A 400 10.90 -11.51 -1.36
CA LYS A 400 11.86 -10.55 -0.77
C LYS A 400 11.16 -9.28 -0.28
N VAL A 401 10.22 -8.73 -1.04
CA VAL A 401 9.46 -7.52 -0.70
C VAL A 401 8.79 -7.67 0.67
N ARG A 402 8.15 -8.81 0.93
CA ARG A 402 7.54 -9.06 2.25
C ARG A 402 8.57 -9.08 3.38
N ARG A 403 9.72 -9.72 3.17
CA ARG A 403 10.80 -9.73 4.17
C ARG A 403 11.31 -8.32 4.44
N ILE A 404 11.51 -7.51 3.40
CA ILE A 404 11.91 -6.10 3.50
C ILE A 404 10.88 -5.34 4.35
N VAL A 405 9.62 -5.30 3.92
CA VAL A 405 8.60 -4.43 4.51
C VAL A 405 8.14 -4.89 5.90
N GLU A 406 7.93 -6.19 6.11
CA GLU A 406 7.28 -6.69 7.33
C GLU A 406 8.25 -7.29 8.36
N LYS A 407 9.41 -7.81 7.94
CA LYS A 407 10.38 -8.45 8.86
C LYS A 407 11.56 -7.54 9.18
N ASN A 408 12.16 -6.93 8.17
CA ASN A 408 13.35 -6.10 8.35
C ASN A 408 12.97 -4.70 8.89
N TYR A 409 11.85 -4.14 8.46
CA TYR A 409 11.45 -2.75 8.75
C TYR A 409 10.05 -2.62 9.35
N LEU A 410 9.73 -1.41 9.82
CA LEU A 410 8.46 -1.03 10.44
C LEU A 410 7.41 -0.69 9.38
N GLY A 411 6.95 -1.71 8.65
CA GLY A 411 5.92 -1.56 7.63
C GLY A 411 4.91 -2.70 7.62
N LYS A 412 3.85 -2.50 6.83
CA LYS A 412 2.84 -3.50 6.51
C LYS A 412 2.68 -3.57 5.00
N LEU A 413 2.87 -4.76 4.44
CA LEU A 413 2.63 -5.01 3.04
C LEU A 413 1.13 -5.19 2.80
N ILE A 414 0.57 -4.45 1.85
CA ILE A 414 -0.83 -4.59 1.43
C ILE A 414 -0.93 -5.50 0.20
N TYR A 415 -0.07 -5.26 -0.78
CA TYR A 415 -0.06 -6.01 -2.02
C TYR A 415 1.38 -6.13 -2.54
N ALA A 416 1.71 -7.32 -3.05
CA ALA A 416 2.90 -7.55 -3.85
C ALA A 416 2.56 -8.64 -4.87
N GLY A 417 2.42 -8.26 -6.13
CA GLY A 417 2.06 -9.15 -7.22
C GLY A 417 3.01 -8.98 -8.39
N GLY A 418 4.04 -9.81 -8.42
CA GLY A 418 5.07 -9.75 -9.44
C GLY A 418 5.96 -8.52 -9.27
N ASP A 419 5.62 -7.44 -9.98
CA ASP A 419 6.36 -6.17 -10.01
C ASP A 419 5.64 -5.01 -9.29
N ASP A 420 4.31 -5.07 -9.10
CA ASP A 420 3.55 -4.05 -8.39
C ASP A 420 3.54 -4.30 -6.88
N VAL A 421 3.90 -3.27 -6.11
CA VAL A 421 4.05 -3.29 -4.65
C VAL A 421 3.28 -2.13 -4.04
N LEU A 422 2.51 -2.41 -2.99
CA LEU A 422 1.81 -1.41 -2.19
C LEU A 422 2.03 -1.67 -0.70
N ALA A 423 2.63 -0.70 -0.01
CA ALA A 423 3.00 -0.85 1.40
C ALA A 423 2.69 0.42 2.22
N LEU A 424 2.38 0.21 3.50
CA LEU A 424 2.32 1.27 4.52
C LEU A 424 3.59 1.19 5.36
N VAL A 425 4.26 2.31 5.57
CA VAL A 425 5.56 2.32 6.24
C VAL A 425 5.69 3.46 7.24
N ASN A 426 6.42 3.21 8.32
CA ASN A 426 6.85 4.24 9.26
C ASN A 426 7.92 5.12 8.61
N LEU A 427 7.91 6.43 8.90
CA LEU A 427 8.89 7.36 8.33
C LEU A 427 10.34 7.06 8.71
N ALA A 428 10.59 6.47 9.88
CA ALA A 428 11.94 6.13 10.33
C ALA A 428 12.63 5.13 9.39
N ASP A 429 11.88 4.23 8.77
CA ASP A 429 12.40 3.20 7.88
C ASP A 429 12.11 3.49 6.39
N LEU A 430 11.51 4.63 6.05
CA LEU A 430 11.08 4.95 4.68
C LEU A 430 12.24 4.87 3.67
N CYS A 431 13.37 5.52 3.96
CA CYS A 431 14.53 5.52 3.06
C CYS A 431 15.11 4.11 2.90
N ASN A 432 15.22 3.36 4.00
CA ASN A 432 15.72 1.99 4.00
C ASN A 432 14.85 1.06 3.14
N ILE A 433 13.53 1.15 3.29
CA ILE A 433 12.59 0.35 2.52
C ILE A 433 12.67 0.73 1.04
N LEU A 434 12.67 2.01 0.69
CA LEU A 434 12.75 2.47 -0.70
C LEU A 434 14.01 1.96 -1.40
N ARG A 435 15.16 2.08 -0.74
CA ARG A 435 16.45 1.54 -1.21
C ARG A 435 16.39 0.03 -1.40
N ASP A 436 15.98 -0.73 -0.38
CA ASP A 436 15.97 -2.19 -0.43
C ASP A 436 14.97 -2.74 -1.46
N LEU A 437 13.83 -2.08 -1.65
CA LEU A 437 12.88 -2.42 -2.71
C LEU A 437 13.50 -2.18 -4.10
N ARG A 438 14.08 -1.00 -4.34
CA ARG A 438 14.68 -0.67 -5.64
C ARG A 438 15.91 -1.51 -5.97
N CYS A 439 16.81 -1.73 -5.01
CA CYS A 439 17.98 -2.59 -5.16
C CYS A 439 17.61 -4.07 -5.26
N GLY A 440 16.51 -4.49 -4.63
CA GLY A 440 16.00 -5.85 -4.68
C GLY A 440 15.29 -6.20 -5.99
N PHE A 441 14.89 -5.20 -6.78
CA PHE A 441 14.15 -5.39 -8.03
C PHE A 441 14.99 -6.22 -9.03
N PRO A 442 14.45 -7.32 -9.59
CA PRO A 442 15.22 -8.25 -10.39
C PRO A 442 15.54 -7.68 -11.77
N ASN A 443 16.71 -8.03 -12.31
CA ASN A 443 16.96 -7.86 -13.73
C ASN A 443 16.22 -8.98 -14.49
N LEU A 444 15.23 -8.61 -15.31
CA LEU A 444 14.38 -9.54 -16.04
C LEU A 444 14.90 -9.83 -17.44
N ASN A 445 15.87 -9.05 -17.94
CA ASN A 445 16.43 -9.23 -19.26
C ASN A 445 17.49 -10.35 -19.26
N ASN A 446 17.44 -11.21 -20.27
CA ASN A 446 18.41 -12.29 -20.48
C ASN A 446 19.61 -11.86 -21.36
N GLY A 447 19.70 -10.56 -21.73
CA GLY A 447 20.76 -9.98 -22.56
C GLY A 447 21.31 -8.65 -22.03
N GLU A 448 22.46 -8.21 -22.56
CA GLU A 448 23.32 -7.14 -21.99
C GLU A 448 22.77 -5.69 -22.09
N ASN A 449 21.66 -5.41 -22.78
CA ASN A 449 21.22 -4.03 -23.00
C ASN A 449 19.90 -3.69 -22.30
N SER A 450 20.02 -2.83 -21.29
CA SER A 450 19.04 -2.31 -20.31
C SER A 450 18.74 -3.25 -19.13
N ALA A 451 19.02 -2.79 -17.91
CA ALA A 451 18.53 -3.43 -16.69
C ALA A 451 17.04 -3.11 -16.53
N SER A 452 16.23 -4.08 -16.07
CA SER A 452 14.85 -3.79 -15.69
C SER A 452 14.82 -2.82 -14.52
N THR A 453 14.07 -1.73 -14.67
CA THR A 453 13.93 -0.68 -13.64
C THR A 453 12.52 -0.70 -13.04
N ALA A 454 12.35 0.05 -11.95
CA ALA A 454 11.05 0.24 -11.34
C ALA A 454 10.88 1.70 -10.92
N SER A 455 9.70 2.25 -11.16
CA SER A 455 9.33 3.58 -10.70
C SER A 455 8.44 3.47 -9.47
N ALA A 456 8.53 4.45 -8.57
CA ALA A 456 7.72 4.46 -7.37
C ALA A 456 7.12 5.84 -7.08
N GLY A 457 5.94 5.81 -6.48
CA GLY A 457 5.25 6.95 -5.90
C GLY A 457 5.09 6.77 -4.40
N VAL A 458 5.43 7.83 -3.66
CA VAL A 458 5.32 7.87 -2.20
C VAL A 458 4.39 9.00 -1.80
N CYS A 459 3.48 8.72 -0.88
CA CYS A 459 2.68 9.75 -0.22
C CYS A 459 2.94 9.72 1.29
N ILE A 460 3.55 10.78 1.81
CA ILE A 460 3.72 11.03 3.24
C ILE A 460 2.51 11.82 3.72
N ALA A 461 1.78 11.31 4.69
CA ALA A 461 0.55 11.94 5.17
C ALA A 461 0.35 11.78 6.68
N HIS A 462 -0.41 12.71 7.25
CA HIS A 462 -0.84 12.63 8.63
C HIS A 462 -1.81 11.45 8.82
N CYS A 463 -1.72 10.71 9.93
CA CYS A 463 -2.47 9.47 10.18
C CYS A 463 -4.01 9.64 10.11
N LYS A 464 -4.51 10.85 10.35
CA LYS A 464 -5.93 11.22 10.26
C LYS A 464 -6.43 11.58 8.85
N VAL A 465 -5.56 11.69 7.85
CA VAL A 465 -5.98 11.88 6.45
C VAL A 465 -6.69 10.60 5.97
N PRO A 466 -7.82 10.70 5.26
CA PRO A 466 -8.49 9.51 4.73
C PRO A 466 -7.53 8.66 3.89
N LEU A 467 -7.40 7.38 4.25
CA LEU A 467 -6.44 6.47 3.61
C LEU A 467 -6.63 6.37 2.09
N GLY A 468 -7.86 6.45 1.59
CA GLY A 468 -8.17 6.46 0.16
C GLY A 468 -7.43 7.57 -0.58
N ASP A 469 -7.45 8.79 -0.05
CA ASP A 469 -6.78 9.96 -0.65
C ASP A 469 -5.26 9.80 -0.63
N VAL A 470 -4.71 9.20 0.43
CA VAL A 470 -3.27 8.92 0.54
C VAL A 470 -2.82 7.88 -0.48
N LEU A 471 -3.60 6.82 -0.67
CA LEU A 471 -3.35 5.77 -1.66
C LEU A 471 -3.43 6.31 -3.09
N GLU A 472 -4.46 7.11 -3.38
CA GLU A 472 -4.63 7.76 -4.68
C GLU A 472 -3.46 8.69 -4.98
N ARG A 473 -3.05 9.51 -4.01
CA ARG A 473 -1.88 10.39 -4.16
C ARG A 473 -0.58 9.61 -4.39
N ALA A 474 -0.36 8.48 -3.70
CA ALA A 474 0.83 7.65 -3.95
C ALA A 474 0.83 7.09 -5.38
N ARG A 475 -0.34 6.65 -5.89
CA ARG A 475 -0.50 6.19 -7.27
C ARG A 475 -0.37 7.32 -8.30
N ASP A 476 -0.84 8.53 -8.00
CA ASP A 476 -0.62 9.71 -8.84
C ASP A 476 0.88 9.99 -9.01
N MET A 477 1.64 9.92 -7.91
CA MET A 477 3.10 10.10 -7.95
C MET A 477 3.80 8.98 -8.73
N GLU A 478 3.33 7.73 -8.62
CA GLU A 478 3.86 6.60 -9.40
C GLU A 478 3.58 6.79 -10.89
N ARG A 479 2.35 7.18 -11.27
CA ARG A 479 2.01 7.51 -12.65
C ARG A 479 2.82 8.67 -13.20
N ALA A 480 3.04 9.71 -12.40
CA ALA A 480 3.87 10.84 -12.77
C ALA A 480 5.33 10.41 -12.98
N ALA A 481 5.87 9.57 -12.10
CA ALA A 481 7.20 8.98 -12.24
C ALA A 481 7.35 8.17 -13.54
N LYS A 482 6.36 7.33 -13.88
CA LYS A 482 6.36 6.55 -15.13
C LYS A 482 6.16 7.38 -16.40
N SER A 483 5.72 8.63 -16.27
CA SER A 483 5.56 9.58 -17.38
C SER A 483 6.84 10.34 -17.70
N VAL A 484 7.88 10.26 -16.85
CA VAL A 484 9.19 10.84 -17.11
C VAL A 484 9.96 9.95 -18.10
N ASP A 485 10.63 10.58 -19.06
CA ASP A 485 11.40 9.87 -20.07
C ASP A 485 12.52 9.03 -19.44
N GLY A 486 12.72 7.82 -19.98
CA GLY A 486 13.62 6.80 -19.43
C GLY A 486 13.21 6.19 -18.08
N LYS A 487 12.11 6.60 -17.45
CA LYS A 487 11.56 6.04 -16.19
C LYS A 487 12.61 5.88 -15.08
N ASP A 488 12.54 4.86 -14.22
CA ASP A 488 13.44 4.73 -13.06
C ASP A 488 13.40 5.97 -12.15
N VAL A 489 12.18 6.42 -11.84
CA VAL A 489 11.91 7.65 -11.09
C VAL A 489 11.20 7.35 -9.78
N LEU A 490 11.58 8.10 -8.76
CA LEU A 490 10.90 8.20 -7.47
C LEU A 490 10.14 9.52 -7.41
N GLY A 491 8.82 9.44 -7.24
CA GLY A 491 7.96 10.57 -6.93
C GLY A 491 7.60 10.57 -5.46
N ILE A 492 7.70 11.71 -4.78
CA ILE A 492 7.29 11.86 -3.37
C ILE A 492 6.34 13.04 -3.25
N ALA A 493 5.18 12.82 -2.63
CA ALA A 493 4.26 13.85 -2.19
C ALA A 493 4.18 13.88 -0.65
N LEU A 494 4.16 15.08 -0.09
CA LEU A 494 3.99 15.35 1.33
C LEU A 494 2.70 16.14 1.56
N LEU A 495 1.71 15.50 2.19
CA LEU A 495 0.45 16.10 2.60
C LEU A 495 0.55 16.59 4.04
N LYS A 496 0.83 17.89 4.21
CA LYS A 496 0.93 18.50 5.55
C LYS A 496 -0.45 18.67 6.17
N HIS A 497 -0.50 18.63 7.49
CA HIS A 497 -1.74 18.90 8.24
C HIS A 497 -2.35 20.29 7.95
N SER A 498 -1.53 21.27 7.56
CA SER A 498 -1.98 22.61 7.17
C SER A 498 -2.70 22.66 5.82
N GLY A 499 -2.76 21.54 5.07
CA GLY A 499 -3.34 21.46 3.73
C GLY A 499 -2.37 21.72 2.59
N ASN A 500 -1.13 22.15 2.88
CA ASN A 500 -0.11 22.36 1.85
C ASN A 500 0.45 21.02 1.34
N ILE A 501 0.61 20.93 0.02
CA ILE A 501 1.18 19.76 -0.66
C ILE A 501 2.54 20.16 -1.23
N SER A 502 3.59 19.45 -0.83
CA SER A 502 4.91 19.54 -1.46
C SER A 502 5.14 18.26 -2.27
N GLN A 503 5.58 18.37 -3.52
CA GLN A 503 5.78 17.20 -4.37
C GLN A 503 7.06 17.35 -5.21
N THR A 504 7.74 16.24 -5.46
CA THR A 504 8.99 16.21 -6.24
C THR A 504 9.09 14.91 -7.02
N LEU A 505 9.74 14.96 -8.18
CA LEU A 505 10.08 13.81 -9.01
C LEU A 505 11.59 13.82 -9.28
N PHE A 506 12.26 12.69 -9.06
CA PHE A 506 13.68 12.54 -9.38
C PHE A 506 14.05 11.10 -9.73
N LYS A 507 15.07 10.91 -10.56
CA LYS A 507 15.64 9.58 -10.83
C LYS A 507 16.17 8.98 -9.53
N TRP A 508 16.06 7.66 -9.36
CA TRP A 508 16.68 6.98 -8.22
C TRP A 508 18.18 7.28 -8.13
N LYS A 509 18.83 7.30 -9.30
CA LYS A 509 20.25 7.50 -9.45
C LYS A 509 20.55 8.50 -10.56
N TYR A 510 21.57 9.33 -10.35
CA TYR A 510 22.16 10.19 -11.37
C TYR A 510 23.63 9.82 -11.57
N PRO A 511 24.19 9.94 -12.78
CA PRO A 511 25.59 9.56 -13.05
C PRO A 511 26.56 10.55 -12.42
N GLY A 512 27.37 10.18 -11.44
CA GLY A 512 28.38 11.06 -10.83
C GLY A 512 29.52 11.41 -11.78
N GLU A 513 30.29 12.46 -11.44
CA GLU A 513 31.42 12.93 -12.26
C GLU A 513 32.58 11.91 -12.30
N ASP A 514 32.74 11.13 -11.22
CA ASP A 514 33.77 10.10 -11.06
C ASP A 514 33.36 8.73 -11.63
N GLY A 515 32.18 8.65 -12.24
CA GLY A 515 31.60 7.41 -12.76
C GLY A 515 30.85 6.56 -11.73
N THR A 516 30.72 7.03 -10.48
CA THR A 516 29.85 6.40 -9.47
C THR A 516 28.44 6.98 -9.53
N ASP A 517 27.41 6.18 -9.24
CA ASP A 517 26.03 6.67 -9.24
C ASP A 517 25.71 7.45 -7.96
N ILE A 518 25.14 8.65 -8.10
CA ILE A 518 24.56 9.44 -7.02
C ILE A 518 23.17 8.87 -6.69
N ASP A 519 23.06 8.10 -5.60
CA ASP A 519 21.78 7.56 -5.11
C ASP A 519 21.02 8.60 -4.27
N MET A 520 19.89 9.08 -4.81
CA MET A 520 19.11 10.14 -4.19
C MET A 520 18.47 9.75 -2.86
N VAL A 521 18.19 8.46 -2.64
CA VAL A 521 17.67 7.98 -1.36
C VAL A 521 18.75 8.03 -0.30
N THR A 522 19.98 7.63 -0.65
CA THR A 522 21.14 7.73 0.25
C THR A 522 21.51 9.19 0.55
N VAL A 523 21.47 10.07 -0.44
CA VAL A 523 21.65 11.52 -0.22
C VAL A 523 20.61 12.06 0.76
N GLY A 524 19.33 11.71 0.56
CA GLY A 524 18.25 12.08 1.48
C GLY A 524 18.46 11.55 2.90
N GLU A 525 18.82 10.28 3.04
CA GLU A 525 19.10 9.62 4.33
C GLU A 525 20.26 10.32 5.08
N ASN A 526 21.34 10.62 4.37
CA ASN A 526 22.50 11.32 4.94
C ASN A 526 22.12 12.71 5.46
N LEU A 527 21.38 13.50 4.68
CA LEU A 527 20.88 14.82 5.09
C LEU A 527 19.94 14.73 6.29
N ILE A 528 19.02 13.75 6.30
CA ILE A 528 18.14 13.50 7.45
C ILE A 528 18.98 13.26 8.72
N GLY A 529 20.02 12.42 8.63
CA GLY A 529 20.92 12.14 9.74
C GLY A 529 21.66 13.38 10.25
N LEU A 530 22.22 14.20 9.36
CA LEU A 530 22.92 15.45 9.71
C LEU A 530 21.98 16.44 10.43
N ILE A 531 20.73 16.57 9.96
CA ILE A 531 19.74 17.49 10.55
C ILE A 531 19.27 16.98 11.92
N LYS A 532 19.01 15.68 12.05
CA LYS A 532 18.60 15.05 13.32
C LYS A 532 19.66 15.18 14.39
N ALA A 533 20.93 14.95 14.05
CA ALA A 533 22.06 15.09 14.95
C ALA A 533 22.34 16.56 15.37
N GLY A 534 21.62 17.53 14.80
CA GLY A 534 21.85 18.96 15.05
C GLY A 534 23.18 19.48 14.47
N GLU A 535 23.78 18.70 13.55
CA GLU A 535 25.02 19.03 12.85
C GLU A 535 24.76 20.09 11.78
N VAL A 536 23.59 20.05 11.14
CA VAL A 536 23.11 21.04 10.16
C VAL A 536 21.84 21.73 10.68
N SER A 537 21.81 23.07 10.57
CA SER A 537 20.69 23.90 11.00
C SER A 537 19.40 23.59 10.24
N LYS A 538 18.30 23.34 10.95
CA LYS A 538 16.95 23.13 10.39
C LYS A 538 16.43 24.30 9.53
N LYS A 539 17.07 25.49 9.62
CA LYS A 539 16.72 26.69 8.85
C LYS A 539 17.44 26.79 7.50
N PHE A 540 18.38 25.89 7.21
CA PHE A 540 19.21 25.98 6.00
C PHE A 540 18.36 26.03 4.73
N MET A 541 17.28 25.24 4.66
CA MET A 541 16.41 25.17 3.47
C MET A 541 15.74 26.53 3.17
N TYR A 542 15.31 27.29 4.18
CA TYR A 542 14.71 28.61 3.96
C TYR A 542 15.73 29.62 3.42
N THR A 543 16.96 29.56 3.96
CA THR A 543 18.06 30.40 3.50
C THR A 543 18.45 30.04 2.07
N PHE A 544 18.48 28.73 1.79
CA PHE A 544 18.76 28.19 0.47
C PHE A 544 17.71 28.65 -0.54
N ARG A 545 16.42 28.50 -0.21
CA ARG A 545 15.32 29.00 -1.05
C ARG A 545 15.49 30.49 -1.32
N ASP A 546 15.61 31.33 -0.31
CA ASP A 546 15.70 32.80 -0.49
C ASP A 546 16.87 33.23 -1.38
N VAL A 547 18.03 32.57 -1.27
CA VAL A 547 19.20 32.88 -2.12
C VAL A 547 18.97 32.43 -3.56
N PHE A 548 18.59 31.16 -3.77
CA PHE A 548 18.51 30.61 -5.11
C PHE A 548 17.28 31.07 -5.90
N THR A 549 16.17 31.42 -5.24
CA THR A 549 15.01 32.03 -5.95
C THR A 549 15.36 33.39 -6.57
N ARG A 550 16.42 34.06 -6.09
CA ARG A 550 16.94 35.30 -6.70
C ARG A 550 17.90 35.04 -7.86
N LEU A 551 18.34 33.80 -8.02
CA LEU A 551 19.26 33.34 -9.07
C LEU A 551 18.53 32.56 -10.18
N THR A 552 17.21 32.37 -10.05
CA THR A 552 16.35 31.80 -11.07
C THR A 552 15.77 32.88 -11.97
N ASP A 553 15.74 32.63 -13.28
CA ASP A 553 15.05 33.47 -14.25
C ASP A 553 13.51 33.34 -14.17
N LEU A 554 12.80 34.05 -15.05
CA LEU A 554 11.33 34.01 -15.13
C LEU A 554 10.76 32.63 -15.52
N SER A 555 11.58 31.73 -16.05
CA SER A 555 11.24 30.33 -16.34
C SER A 555 11.55 29.37 -15.18
N GLY A 556 12.16 29.85 -14.10
CA GLY A 556 12.59 29.02 -12.96
C GLY A 556 13.96 28.36 -13.16
N ASP A 557 14.69 28.73 -14.22
CA ASP A 557 15.99 28.18 -14.56
C ASP A 557 17.12 29.00 -13.92
N LEU A 558 18.16 28.33 -13.43
CA LEU A 558 19.32 28.99 -12.83
C LEU A 558 20.16 29.71 -13.91
N GLU A 559 20.34 31.03 -13.79
CA GLU A 559 21.06 31.84 -14.78
C GLU A 559 22.59 31.70 -14.72
N LEU A 560 23.14 31.25 -13.59
CA LEU A 560 24.59 31.31 -13.30
C LEU A 560 25.14 30.00 -12.68
N PRO A 561 25.33 28.92 -13.46
CA PRO A 561 25.75 27.61 -12.96
C PRO A 561 27.06 27.66 -12.15
N GLY A 562 28.04 28.46 -12.57
CA GLY A 562 29.32 28.59 -11.86
C GLY A 562 29.23 29.24 -10.48
N ILE A 563 28.14 29.95 -10.17
CA ILE A 563 27.87 30.49 -8.83
C ILE A 563 27.15 29.46 -7.96
N VAL A 564 26.37 28.56 -8.57
CA VAL A 564 25.56 27.55 -7.87
C VAL A 564 26.42 26.69 -6.96
N GLU A 565 27.54 26.20 -7.47
CA GLU A 565 28.49 25.36 -6.72
C GLU A 565 29.05 26.10 -5.50
N SER A 566 29.63 27.30 -5.73
CA SER A 566 30.19 28.12 -4.65
C SER A 566 29.14 28.52 -3.61
N GLU A 567 27.90 28.83 -4.02
CA GLU A 567 26.83 29.23 -3.11
C GLU A 567 26.22 28.04 -2.36
N LEU A 568 26.04 26.88 -3.01
CA LEU A 568 25.60 25.64 -2.38
C LEU A 568 26.59 25.23 -1.30
N GLU A 569 27.89 25.20 -1.62
CA GLU A 569 28.96 24.91 -0.67
C GLU A 569 28.95 25.92 0.49
N ARG A 570 28.90 27.23 0.18
CA ARG A 570 28.91 28.30 1.19
C ARG A 570 27.70 28.19 2.13
N LEU A 571 26.52 27.89 1.62
CA LEU A 571 25.29 27.80 2.41
C LEU A 571 25.27 26.56 3.29
N ILE A 572 25.66 25.40 2.77
CA ILE A 572 25.74 24.17 3.56
C ILE A 572 26.81 24.34 4.66
N ARG A 573 28.00 24.85 4.34
CA ARG A 573 29.06 25.11 5.33
C ARG A 573 28.67 26.12 6.41
N ARG A 574 27.81 27.10 6.09
CA ARG A 574 27.26 28.05 7.07
C ARG A 574 26.13 27.46 7.90
N ALA A 575 25.41 26.48 7.36
CA ALA A 575 24.38 25.77 8.09
C ALA A 575 24.95 24.81 9.15
N VAL A 576 26.23 24.44 9.04
CA VAL A 576 26.92 23.59 10.01
C VAL A 576 27.05 24.27 11.36
N ASN A 577 26.67 23.57 12.41
CA ASN A 577 26.78 24.05 13.77
C ASN A 577 28.24 24.20 14.20
N GLU A 578 28.58 25.35 14.79
CA GLU A 578 29.96 25.70 15.16
C GLU A 578 30.63 24.64 16.04
N LYS A 579 29.87 23.98 16.91
CA LYS A 579 30.39 22.98 17.86
C LYS A 579 30.95 21.71 17.20
N VAL A 580 30.42 21.33 16.04
CA VAL A 580 30.84 20.12 15.29
C VAL A 580 31.63 20.49 14.04
N ARG A 581 31.84 21.78 13.79
CA ARG A 581 32.52 22.28 12.58
C ARG A 581 33.98 21.83 12.48
N SER A 582 34.60 21.40 13.57
CA SER A 582 35.96 20.84 13.59
C SER A 582 36.02 19.32 13.51
N ASP A 583 34.89 18.61 13.58
CA ASP A 583 34.84 17.15 13.50
C ASP A 583 35.08 16.70 12.05
N GLU A 584 36.11 15.88 11.84
CA GLU A 584 36.53 15.37 10.54
C GLU A 584 35.44 14.52 9.89
N LYS A 585 34.79 13.62 10.65
CA LYS A 585 33.73 12.74 10.11
C LYS A 585 32.50 13.53 9.66
N VAL A 586 32.17 14.59 10.40
CA VAL A 586 31.05 15.47 10.04
C VAL A 586 31.40 16.27 8.78
N ARG A 587 32.63 16.76 8.66
CA ARG A 587 33.11 17.44 7.45
C ARG A 587 33.10 16.53 6.23
N ASP A 588 33.52 15.28 6.37
CA ASP A 588 33.56 14.32 5.27
C ASP A 588 32.15 14.03 4.75
N ARG A 589 31.22 13.69 5.66
CA ARG A 589 29.80 13.48 5.30
C ARG A 589 29.18 14.70 4.65
N ILE A 590 29.50 15.91 5.12
CA ILE A 590 28.97 17.15 4.53
C ILE A 590 29.57 17.39 3.15
N SER A 591 30.86 17.16 2.97
CA SER A 591 31.53 17.34 1.68
C SER A 591 30.98 16.35 0.66
N GLU A 592 30.81 15.08 1.04
CA GLU A 592 30.14 14.05 0.22
C GLU A 592 28.72 14.48 -0.19
N ASN A 593 27.93 15.08 0.70
CA ASN A 593 26.59 15.57 0.33
C ASN A 593 26.66 16.78 -0.62
N ILE A 594 27.63 17.69 -0.44
CA ILE A 594 27.82 18.83 -1.34
C ILE A 594 28.22 18.32 -2.74
N GLU A 595 29.17 17.40 -2.82
CA GLU A 595 29.61 16.76 -4.06
C GLU A 595 28.46 16.06 -4.78
N ASN A 596 27.58 15.38 -4.05
CA ASN A 596 26.42 14.70 -4.64
C ASN A 596 25.30 15.65 -5.06
N LEU A 597 25.07 16.76 -4.35
CA LEU A 597 23.99 17.71 -4.66
C LEU A 597 24.39 18.71 -5.76
N THR A 598 25.67 19.03 -5.89
CA THR A 598 26.16 20.06 -6.82
C THR A 598 25.81 19.75 -8.28
N PRO A 599 26.10 18.55 -8.83
CA PRO A 599 25.78 18.20 -10.21
C PRO A 599 24.27 18.26 -10.51
N LEU A 600 23.42 18.02 -9.49
CA LEU A 600 21.97 18.02 -9.67
C LEU A 600 21.45 19.39 -10.13
N LEU A 601 22.02 20.47 -9.58
CA LEU A 601 21.66 21.84 -9.90
C LEU A 601 22.55 22.44 -10.99
N ALA A 602 23.87 22.29 -10.88
CA ALA A 602 24.84 22.91 -11.78
C ALA A 602 24.71 22.38 -13.22
N GLU A 603 24.43 21.09 -13.38
CA GLU A 603 24.23 20.47 -14.70
C GLU A 603 22.74 20.36 -15.09
N LYS A 604 21.84 21.00 -14.34
CA LYS A 604 20.38 20.96 -14.59
C LYS A 604 19.78 19.55 -14.68
N ARG A 605 20.35 18.58 -13.95
CA ARG A 605 19.85 17.19 -13.91
C ARG A 605 18.54 17.08 -13.14
N MET A 606 18.28 18.02 -12.23
CA MET A 606 17.03 18.16 -11.49
C MET A 606 16.50 19.59 -11.65
N LYS A 607 15.19 19.74 -11.84
CA LYS A 607 14.57 21.07 -11.85
C LYS A 607 14.70 21.73 -10.48
N PHE A 608 14.86 23.04 -10.45
CA PHE A 608 15.04 23.77 -9.20
C PHE A 608 13.86 23.56 -8.23
N ASP A 609 12.62 23.64 -8.72
CA ASP A 609 11.43 23.39 -7.89
C ASP A 609 11.40 21.98 -7.30
N ASP A 610 11.74 20.96 -8.10
CA ASP A 610 11.83 19.58 -7.64
C ASP A 610 12.89 19.44 -6.55
N PHE A 611 14.07 20.04 -6.75
CA PHE A 611 15.17 20.06 -5.78
C PHE A 611 14.76 20.74 -4.46
N MET A 612 14.07 21.88 -4.55
CA MET A 612 13.57 22.60 -3.38
C MET A 612 12.51 21.80 -2.62
N CYS A 613 11.62 21.10 -3.32
CA CYS A 613 10.65 20.21 -2.70
C CYS A 613 11.33 18.97 -2.09
N PHE A 614 12.38 18.43 -2.71
CA PHE A 614 13.19 17.35 -2.15
C PHE A 614 13.80 17.77 -0.80
N LEU A 615 14.50 18.91 -0.75
CA LEU A 615 15.07 19.43 0.50
C LEU A 615 13.99 19.72 1.56
N GLU A 616 12.83 20.21 1.15
CA GLU A 616 11.70 20.44 2.04
C GLU A 616 11.18 19.14 2.68
N ILE A 617 11.06 18.07 1.88
CA ILE A 617 10.64 16.75 2.34
C ILE A 617 11.70 16.13 3.27
N VAL A 618 12.98 16.20 2.91
CA VAL A 618 14.11 15.74 3.75
C VAL A 618 14.08 16.44 5.11
N ASN A 619 13.96 17.77 5.12
CA ASN A 619 13.87 18.55 6.35
C ASN A 619 12.61 18.20 7.16
N PHE A 620 11.49 17.95 6.49
CA PHE A 620 10.26 17.51 7.15
C PHE A 620 10.43 16.16 7.85
N ILE A 621 10.95 15.14 7.16
CA ILE A 621 11.20 13.81 7.73
C ILE A 621 12.17 13.90 8.91
N ALA A 622 13.23 14.70 8.81
CA ALA A 622 14.18 14.91 9.90
C ALA A 622 13.52 15.53 11.15
N ARG A 623 12.56 16.45 10.97
CA ARG A 623 11.82 17.09 12.06
C ARG A 623 10.77 16.19 12.71
N GLU A 624 10.08 15.38 11.92
CA GLU A 624 9.06 14.45 12.42
C GLU A 624 9.65 13.19 13.04
N GLY A 625 10.85 12.76 12.60
CA GLY A 625 11.47 11.52 13.05
C GLY A 625 11.85 11.51 14.53
N GLU A 626 12.18 12.67 15.11
CA GLU A 626 12.61 12.87 16.51
C GLU A 626 12.24 14.30 16.95
N ARG A 627 10.94 14.57 17.10
CA ARG A 627 10.50 15.88 17.62
C ARG A 627 10.85 15.95 19.11
N ASP A 628 11.85 16.77 19.47
CA ASP A 628 12.33 16.93 20.85
C ASP A 628 11.17 17.20 21.82
N ALA A 629 11.02 16.34 22.83
CA ALA A 629 9.98 16.49 23.85
C ALA A 629 10.11 17.79 24.68
N ALA A 630 11.30 18.42 24.67
CA ALA A 630 11.57 19.65 25.41
C ALA A 630 10.96 20.92 24.76
N ILE A 631 10.55 20.85 23.49
CA ILE A 631 10.05 22.02 22.73
C ILE A 631 8.52 22.12 22.81
N SER A 632 7.80 21.02 23.10
CA SER A 632 6.33 21.00 23.13
C SER A 632 5.68 21.52 24.42
N GLU A 633 6.45 21.89 25.44
CA GLU A 633 5.89 22.58 26.62
C GLU A 633 5.68 24.09 26.38
N THR A 634 5.94 24.62 25.17
CA THR A 634 5.89 26.07 24.86
C THR A 634 5.22 26.50 23.54
N GLU A 635 4.45 25.65 22.87
CA GLU A 635 3.48 26.06 21.83
C GLU A 635 2.06 25.86 22.36
#